data_AF-A0A094ZT47-F1
#
_entry.id   AF-A0A094ZT47-F1
#
_cell.length_a   1.000
_cell.length_b   1.000
_cell.length_c   1.000
_cell.angle_alpha   90.00
_cell.angle_beta   90.00
_cell.angle_gamma   90.00
#
_symmetry.space_group_name_H-M   'P 1'
#
loop_
_entity.id
_entity.type
_entity.pdbx_description
1 polymer ?
#
loop_
_entity_poly.entity_id
_entity_poly.type
_entity_poly.pdbx_seq_one_letter_code
_entity_poly.pdbx_strand_id
1 'polypeptide(L)'
;QDEPYFFSEELVSVDTSTLKNLLEWINKLERLSPFSSNCTTDCILRIGQFKKSFESVYLITEGESTMTSPQLLENIVKNMKHPLHIVSYCCEDMKTIDYLHNLCTYTGGRFHAYCINTHIPLYSPSCWDVEQFQQTIRVNKVEYGGPPKGWGQHEDCVLIFEELEEARSLLQRIEEVLHDVD
;
A
#
# COMPACT_ATOMS: atom_id res chain seq x y z
N GLN A 1 21.13 -15.29 8.44
CA GLN A 1 20.79 -14.45 7.29
C GLN A 1 19.58 -15.10 6.68
N ASP A 2 18.43 -14.48 6.85
CA ASP A 2 17.20 -15.01 6.25
C ASP A 2 17.17 -14.47 4.82
N GLU A 3 17.39 -15.36 3.86
CA GLU A 3 17.37 -14.99 2.44
C GLU A 3 15.96 -14.55 2.03
N PRO A 4 15.84 -13.55 1.13
CA PRO A 4 14.55 -13.13 0.61
C PRO A 4 13.85 -14.28 -0.13
N TYR A 5 12.58 -14.51 0.21
CA TYR A 5 11.74 -15.52 -0.42
C TYR A 5 11.03 -14.93 -1.65
N PHE A 6 11.28 -15.53 -2.82
CA PHE A 6 10.62 -15.16 -4.06
C PHE A 6 9.66 -16.24 -4.53
N PHE A 7 8.56 -15.81 -5.15
CA PHE A 7 7.69 -16.72 -5.90
C PHE A 7 8.40 -17.29 -7.14
N SER A 8 9.23 -16.47 -7.79
CA SER A 8 10.03 -16.84 -8.95
C SER A 8 11.31 -16.02 -9.00
N GLU A 9 12.38 -16.59 -9.55
CA GLU A 9 13.69 -15.95 -9.71
C GLU A 9 13.68 -14.82 -10.77
N GLU A 10 12.66 -14.77 -11.64
CA GLU A 10 12.52 -13.82 -12.74
C GLU A 10 11.04 -13.47 -12.98
N LEU A 11 10.78 -12.45 -13.81
CA LEU A 11 9.43 -12.06 -14.18
C LEU A 11 8.69 -13.15 -14.98
N VAL A 12 7.52 -13.52 -14.49
CA VAL A 12 6.62 -14.53 -15.09
C VAL A 12 5.44 -13.83 -15.78
N SER A 13 4.96 -14.42 -16.89
CA SER A 13 3.76 -13.93 -17.57
C SER A 13 2.53 -14.13 -16.67
N VAL A 14 1.59 -13.19 -16.74
CA VAL A 14 0.33 -13.31 -16.01
C VAL A 14 -0.63 -14.19 -16.81
N ASP A 15 -0.92 -15.37 -16.28
CA ASP A 15 -1.93 -16.31 -16.81
C ASP A 15 -2.66 -17.01 -15.67
N THR A 16 -3.76 -17.70 -15.99
CA THR A 16 -4.62 -18.36 -14.99
C THR A 16 -3.88 -19.40 -14.15
N SER A 17 -2.89 -20.10 -14.71
CA SER A 17 -2.11 -21.10 -13.98
C SER A 17 -1.11 -20.43 -13.03
N THR A 18 -0.42 -19.38 -13.51
CA THR A 18 0.52 -18.59 -12.70
C THR A 18 -0.19 -17.92 -11.54
N LEU A 19 -1.39 -17.36 -11.74
CA LEU A 19 -2.20 -16.78 -10.66
C LEU A 19 -2.63 -17.80 -9.62
N LYS A 20 -3.05 -19.00 -10.03
CA LYS A 20 -3.39 -20.09 -9.09
C LYS A 20 -2.19 -20.52 -8.26
N ASN A 21 -1.04 -20.70 -8.90
CA ASN A 21 0.21 -21.05 -8.21
C ASN A 21 0.65 -19.95 -7.24
N LEU A 22 0.51 -18.68 -7.64
CA LEU A 22 0.82 -17.52 -6.78
C LEU A 22 -0.09 -17.50 -5.55
N LEU A 23 -1.39 -17.72 -5.71
CA LEU A 23 -2.33 -17.80 -4.58
C LEU A 23 -2.00 -18.96 -3.65
N GLU A 24 -1.68 -20.14 -4.19
CA GLU A 24 -1.23 -21.27 -3.37
C GLU A 24 0.07 -20.97 -2.63
N TRP A 25 1.03 -20.28 -3.27
CA TRP A 25 2.29 -19.89 -2.66
C TRP A 25 2.06 -18.91 -1.52
N ILE A 26 1.28 -17.84 -1.73
CA ILE A 26 0.93 -16.86 -0.69
C ILE A 26 0.27 -17.55 0.51
N ASN A 27 -0.66 -18.48 0.28
CA ASN A 27 -1.33 -19.21 1.36
C ASN A 27 -0.40 -20.15 2.15
N LYS A 28 0.74 -20.54 1.58
CA LYS A 28 1.78 -21.36 2.23
C LYS A 28 2.88 -20.53 2.87
N LEU A 29 2.91 -19.21 2.68
CA LEU A 29 3.87 -18.34 3.34
C LEU A 29 3.60 -18.35 4.85
N GLU A 30 4.50 -18.96 5.61
CA GLU A 30 4.53 -18.77 7.05
C GLU A 30 4.99 -17.34 7.33
N ARG A 31 4.41 -16.71 8.36
CA ARG A 31 4.88 -15.40 8.85
C ARG A 31 6.33 -15.59 9.32
N LEU A 32 7.28 -15.32 8.44
CA LEU A 32 8.69 -15.33 8.77
C LEU A 32 8.94 -14.29 9.87
N SER A 33 9.88 -14.65 10.74
CA SER A 33 10.32 -13.90 11.93
C SER A 33 10.23 -12.37 11.75
N PRO A 34 9.69 -11.63 12.75
CA PRO A 34 9.65 -10.16 12.72
C PRO A 34 11.05 -9.51 12.71
N PHE A 35 12.13 -10.30 12.84
CA PHE A 35 13.50 -9.83 12.94
C PHE A 35 14.35 -10.32 11.77
N SER A 36 14.10 -9.81 10.56
CA SER A 36 15.11 -9.88 9.48
C SER A 36 15.58 -8.48 9.14
N SER A 37 16.86 -8.21 9.38
CA SER A 37 17.45 -6.87 9.27
C SER A 37 17.67 -6.41 7.83
N ASN A 38 17.56 -7.28 6.82
CA ASN A 38 18.06 -6.98 5.48
C ASN A 38 17.13 -7.38 4.32
N CYS A 39 15.91 -7.86 4.60
CA CYS A 39 15.04 -8.41 3.57
C CYS A 39 14.66 -7.39 2.48
N THR A 40 14.27 -6.16 2.84
CA THR A 40 13.79 -5.21 1.83
C THR A 40 14.89 -4.72 0.89
N THR A 41 16.07 -4.40 1.43
CA THR A 41 17.20 -3.90 0.64
C THR A 41 17.68 -4.98 -0.35
N ASP A 42 17.81 -6.22 0.11
CA ASP A 42 18.23 -7.34 -0.73
C ASP A 42 17.19 -7.66 -1.82
N CYS A 43 15.89 -7.58 -1.50
CA CYS A 43 14.81 -7.71 -2.47
C CYS A 43 14.90 -6.67 -3.60
N ILE A 44 15.06 -5.39 -3.25
CA ILE A 44 15.12 -4.31 -4.25
C ILE A 44 16.37 -4.45 -5.13
N LEU A 45 17.52 -4.82 -4.54
CA LEU A 45 18.74 -5.10 -5.31
C LEU A 45 18.53 -6.22 -6.32
N ARG A 46 17.85 -7.30 -5.92
CA ARG A 46 17.62 -8.47 -6.79
C ARG A 46 16.63 -8.16 -7.91
N ILE A 47 15.57 -7.40 -7.63
CA ILE A 47 14.64 -6.92 -8.66
C ILE A 47 15.38 -6.06 -9.70
N GLY A 48 16.33 -5.24 -9.27
CA GLY A 48 17.19 -4.47 -10.18
C GLY A 48 18.07 -5.30 -11.11
N GLN A 49 18.24 -6.61 -10.86
CA GLN A 49 19.04 -7.54 -11.66
C GLN A 49 18.21 -8.37 -12.64
N PHE A 50 16.88 -8.23 -12.64
CA PHE A 50 16.01 -8.99 -13.55
C PHE A 50 16.32 -8.69 -15.01
N LYS A 51 16.37 -9.74 -15.83
CA LYS A 51 16.71 -9.61 -17.26
C LYS A 51 15.58 -9.00 -18.07
N LYS A 52 14.34 -9.28 -17.67
CA LYS A 52 13.15 -8.75 -18.33
C LYS A 52 12.86 -7.35 -17.81
N SER A 53 12.47 -6.45 -18.71
CA SER A 53 12.01 -5.12 -18.34
C SER A 53 10.67 -5.18 -17.59
N PHE A 54 10.53 -4.32 -16.60
CA PHE A 54 9.28 -4.06 -15.89
C PHE A 54 9.00 -2.55 -15.91
N GLU A 55 7.75 -2.17 -15.64
CA GLU A 55 7.35 -0.77 -15.65
C GLU A 55 7.58 -0.10 -14.30
N SER A 56 7.32 -0.82 -13.21
CA SER A 56 7.39 -0.29 -11.84
C SER A 56 7.53 -1.41 -10.81
N VAL A 57 7.87 -1.02 -9.57
CA VAL A 57 7.95 -1.90 -8.41
C VAL A 57 6.95 -1.44 -7.37
N TYR A 58 6.20 -2.37 -6.77
CA TYR A 58 5.31 -2.09 -5.64
C TYR A 58 5.84 -2.77 -4.38
N LEU A 59 6.07 -1.99 -3.33
CA LEU A 59 6.47 -2.46 -2.01
C LEU A 59 5.30 -2.26 -1.04
N ILE A 60 4.83 -3.34 -0.43
CA ILE A 60 3.83 -3.31 0.64
C ILE A 60 4.55 -3.62 1.95
N THR A 61 4.46 -2.74 2.95
CA THR A 61 5.23 -2.87 4.19
C THR A 61 4.53 -2.27 5.41
N GLU A 62 4.77 -2.83 6.59
CA GLU A 62 4.40 -2.21 7.88
C GLU A 62 5.42 -1.13 8.32
N GLY A 63 6.54 -1.00 7.60
CA GLY A 63 7.54 0.06 7.75
C GLY A 63 8.81 -0.38 8.51
N GLU A 64 8.70 -1.16 9.59
CA GLU A 64 9.83 -1.47 10.48
C GLU A 64 11.01 -2.16 9.76
N SER A 65 10.72 -3.10 8.85
CA SER A 65 11.76 -3.82 8.08
C SER A 65 12.60 -2.92 7.18
N THR A 66 12.03 -1.81 6.70
CA THR A 66 12.72 -0.85 5.82
C THR A 66 13.69 0.07 6.56
N MET A 67 13.53 0.19 7.87
CA MET A 67 14.33 1.09 8.72
C MET A 67 15.64 0.46 9.18
N THR A 68 15.92 -0.78 8.81
CA THR A 68 17.15 -1.44 9.29
C THR A 68 18.42 -0.96 8.58
N SER A 69 18.33 -0.57 7.30
CA SER A 69 19.45 -0.02 6.52
C SER A 69 19.01 1.14 5.60
N PRO A 70 18.46 2.23 6.17
CA PRO A 70 17.74 3.23 5.39
C PRO A 70 18.63 3.95 4.37
N GLN A 71 19.87 4.27 4.74
CA GLN A 71 20.83 4.92 3.85
C GLN A 71 21.23 4.04 2.66
N LEU A 72 21.33 2.73 2.86
CA LEU A 72 21.67 1.79 1.80
C LEU A 72 20.50 1.64 0.83
N LEU A 73 19.29 1.44 1.36
CA LEU A 73 18.07 1.38 0.55
C LEU A 73 17.86 2.66 -0.25
N GLU A 74 18.04 3.83 0.36
CA GLU A 74 17.95 5.12 -0.31
C GLU A 74 18.94 5.24 -1.49
N ASN A 75 20.20 4.83 -1.30
CA ASN A 75 21.19 4.86 -2.38
C ASN A 75 20.81 3.92 -3.53
N ILE A 76 20.23 2.77 -3.24
CA ILE A 76 19.77 1.82 -4.27
C ILE A 76 18.60 2.43 -5.03
N VAL A 77 17.60 2.95 -4.32
CA VAL A 77 16.38 3.53 -4.90
C VAL A 77 16.70 4.73 -5.79
N LYS A 78 17.63 5.61 -5.39
CA LYS A 78 18.10 6.73 -6.24
C LYS A 78 18.69 6.31 -7.58
N ASN A 79 19.22 5.09 -7.67
CA ASN A 79 19.81 4.53 -8.89
C ASN A 79 18.82 3.63 -9.65
N MET A 80 17.60 3.43 -9.16
CA MET A 80 16.57 2.65 -9.84
C MET A 80 16.09 3.40 -11.09
N LYS A 81 15.94 2.65 -12.19
CA LYS A 81 15.41 3.18 -13.46
C LYS A 81 13.89 3.25 -13.51
N HIS A 82 13.22 2.48 -12.66
CA HIS A 82 11.78 2.30 -12.66
C HIS A 82 11.17 2.86 -11.37
N PRO A 83 9.96 3.44 -11.43
CA PRO A 83 9.26 3.94 -10.26
C PRO A 83 9.09 2.89 -9.17
N LEU A 84 9.36 3.29 -7.92
CA LEU A 84 9.08 2.51 -6.72
C LEU A 84 7.83 3.09 -6.04
N HIS A 85 6.72 2.38 -6.13
CA HIS A 85 5.50 2.67 -5.38
C HIS A 85 5.54 1.97 -4.03
N ILE A 86 5.12 2.65 -2.97
CA ILE A 86 5.10 2.09 -1.61
C ILE A 86 3.70 2.23 -1.02
N VAL A 87 3.20 1.13 -0.46
CA VAL A 87 2.00 1.08 0.35
C VAL A 87 2.39 0.71 1.78
N SER A 88 2.31 1.67 2.68
CA SER A 88 2.50 1.47 4.11
C SER A 88 1.18 1.03 4.75
N TYR A 89 1.19 -0.10 5.45
CA TYR A 89 0.02 -0.66 6.13
C TYR A 89 0.24 -0.73 7.64
N CYS A 90 -0.65 -0.12 8.42
CA CYS A 90 -0.60 -0.07 9.89
C CYS A 90 0.69 0.52 10.48
N CYS A 91 1.46 1.30 9.73
CA CYS A 91 2.57 2.06 10.28
C CYS A 91 2.03 3.31 11.00
N GLU A 92 2.39 3.48 12.26
CA GLU A 92 2.01 4.65 13.07
C GLU A 92 3.16 5.65 13.25
N ASP A 93 4.41 5.25 12.97
CA ASP A 93 5.57 6.13 13.12
C ASP A 93 5.71 7.09 11.93
N MET A 94 5.44 8.37 12.18
CA MET A 94 5.55 9.40 11.15
C MET A 94 6.94 9.54 10.55
N LYS A 95 8.00 9.29 11.31
CA LYS A 95 9.36 9.35 10.75
C LYS A 95 9.58 8.27 9.70
N THR A 96 9.07 7.07 9.96
CA THR A 96 9.10 5.97 9.00
C THR A 96 8.21 6.27 7.80
N ILE A 97 7.01 6.80 8.01
CA ILE A 97 6.09 7.19 6.92
C ILE A 97 6.74 8.26 6.02
N ASP A 98 7.31 9.32 6.61
CA ASP A 98 8.00 10.38 5.87
C ASP A 98 9.20 9.83 5.09
N TYR A 99 9.97 8.91 5.69
CA TYR A 99 11.08 8.25 5.02
C TYR A 99 10.61 7.43 3.80
N LEU A 100 9.54 6.64 3.96
CA LEU A 100 8.97 5.84 2.87
C LEU A 100 8.39 6.73 1.76
N HIS A 101 7.74 7.83 2.11
CA HIS A 101 7.26 8.82 1.14
C HIS A 101 8.43 9.40 0.33
N ASN A 102 9.48 9.85 1.00
CA ASN A 102 10.69 10.38 0.35
C ASN A 102 11.34 9.35 -0.59
N LEU A 103 11.35 8.06 -0.24
CA LEU A 103 11.85 7.01 -1.13
C LEU A 103 11.10 6.96 -2.47
N CYS A 104 9.77 7.07 -2.46
CA CYS A 104 8.97 7.12 -3.68
C CYS A 104 9.35 8.31 -4.57
N THR A 105 9.57 9.49 -3.96
CA THR A 105 9.86 10.73 -4.70
C THR A 105 11.13 10.64 -5.55
N TYR A 106 12.15 9.90 -5.09
CA TYR A 106 13.41 9.73 -5.84
C TYR A 106 13.24 9.06 -7.20
N THR A 107 12.17 8.28 -7.38
CA THR A 107 11.91 7.51 -8.61
C THR A 107 10.66 7.98 -9.35
N GLY A 108 10.00 9.04 -8.87
CA GLY A 108 8.67 9.44 -9.35
C GLY A 108 7.58 8.43 -9.04
N GLY A 109 7.77 7.61 -8.00
CA GLY A 109 6.80 6.65 -7.52
C GLY A 109 5.69 7.29 -6.69
N ARG A 110 4.67 6.49 -6.37
CA ARG A 110 3.49 6.92 -5.59
C ARG A 110 3.51 6.30 -4.21
N PHE A 111 3.19 7.10 -3.20
CA PHE A 111 3.14 6.67 -1.81
C PHE A 111 1.71 6.64 -1.28
N HIS A 112 1.33 5.53 -0.65
CA HIS A 112 0.07 5.39 0.06
C HIS A 112 0.33 4.90 1.47
N ALA A 113 -0.35 5.48 2.46
CA ALA A 113 -0.31 5.00 3.83
C ALA A 113 -1.73 4.76 4.33
N TYR A 114 -1.93 3.62 4.98
CA TYR A 114 -3.20 3.22 5.55
C TYR A 114 -2.97 2.66 6.95
N CYS A 115 -3.76 3.10 7.92
CA CYS A 115 -3.76 2.57 9.28
C CYS A 115 -5.19 2.29 9.73
N ILE A 116 -5.37 1.30 10.59
CA ILE A 116 -6.65 1.07 11.25
C ILE A 116 -6.81 2.16 12.32
N ASN A 117 -7.71 3.10 12.06
CA ASN A 117 -7.85 4.29 12.89
C ASN A 117 -8.92 4.12 13.97
N THR A 118 -9.94 3.31 13.71
CA THR A 118 -11.10 3.18 14.60
C THR A 118 -11.58 1.74 14.67
N HIS A 119 -12.00 1.36 15.87
CA HIS A 119 -12.65 0.09 16.15
C HIS A 119 -14.05 0.34 16.68
N ILE A 120 -15.06 -0.06 15.93
CA ILE A 120 -16.46 0.10 16.30
C ILE A 120 -16.99 -1.25 16.80
N PRO A 121 -17.42 -1.35 18.07
CA PRO A 121 -18.08 -2.54 18.56
C PRO A 121 -19.49 -2.63 17.96
N LEU A 122 -19.77 -3.72 17.25
CA LEU A 122 -21.09 -4.10 16.78
C LEU A 122 -21.70 -5.14 17.72
N TYR A 123 -22.75 -4.75 18.41
CA TYR A 123 -23.53 -5.62 19.27
C TYR A 123 -24.60 -6.32 18.45
N SER A 124 -24.55 -7.64 18.39
CA SER A 124 -25.59 -8.47 17.76
C SER A 124 -26.12 -9.51 18.75
N PRO A 125 -27.44 -9.67 18.88
CA PRO A 125 -27.98 -10.71 19.74
C PRO A 125 -27.66 -12.10 19.16
N SER A 126 -27.28 -13.05 20.00
CA SER A 126 -27.28 -14.46 19.61
C SER A 126 -28.71 -14.97 19.47
N CYS A 127 -28.86 -16.10 18.78
CA CYS A 127 -30.06 -16.92 18.92
C CYS A 127 -30.31 -17.27 20.39
N TRP A 128 -31.60 -17.40 20.75
CA TRP A 128 -32.02 -17.82 22.08
C TRP A 128 -31.53 -19.24 22.36
N ASP A 129 -30.85 -19.42 23.49
CA ASP A 129 -30.44 -20.74 23.95
C ASP A 129 -31.56 -21.35 24.80
N VAL A 130 -32.21 -22.38 24.24
CA VAL A 130 -33.33 -23.06 24.89
C VAL A 130 -32.85 -23.92 26.07
N GLU A 131 -31.63 -24.45 26.02
CA GLU A 131 -31.09 -25.34 27.05
C GLU A 131 -30.61 -24.56 28.27
N GLN A 132 -29.97 -23.41 28.04
CA GLN A 132 -29.42 -22.57 29.10
C GLN A 132 -30.37 -21.45 29.54
N PHE A 133 -31.53 -21.31 28.88
CA PHE A 133 -32.54 -20.30 29.15
C PHE A 133 -31.99 -18.86 29.20
N GLN A 134 -31.05 -18.56 28.31
CA GLN A 134 -30.34 -17.29 28.25
C GLN A 134 -30.18 -16.79 26.81
N GLN A 135 -29.99 -15.48 26.67
CA GLN A 135 -29.59 -14.85 25.43
C GLN A 135 -28.30 -14.06 25.65
N THR A 136 -27.31 -14.29 24.79
CA THR A 136 -26.02 -13.62 24.88
C THR A 136 -25.92 -12.55 23.81
N ILE A 137 -25.33 -11.40 24.14
CA ILE A 137 -24.98 -10.39 23.15
C ILE A 137 -23.58 -10.72 22.63
N ARG A 138 -23.46 -10.96 21.33
CA ARG A 138 -22.18 -11.08 20.63
C ARG A 138 -21.65 -9.70 20.31
N VAL A 139 -20.41 -9.43 20.69
CA VAL A 139 -19.72 -8.19 20.32
C VAL A 139 -18.74 -8.52 19.20
N ASN A 140 -19.05 -8.07 17.99
CA ASN A 140 -18.13 -8.12 16.86
C ASN A 140 -17.38 -6.79 16.78
N LYS A 141 -16.14 -6.81 16.31
CA LYS A 141 -15.33 -5.60 16.11
C LYS A 141 -15.30 -5.29 14.62
N VAL A 142 -15.74 -4.10 14.22
CA VAL A 142 -15.52 -3.60 12.85
C VAL A 142 -14.38 -2.60 12.88
N GLU A 143 -13.43 -2.82 12.00
CA GLU A 143 -12.24 -2.00 11.88
C GLU A 143 -12.42 -1.05 10.71
N TYR A 144 -12.35 0.25 10.99
CA TYR A 144 -12.35 1.31 9.99
C TYR A 144 -10.94 1.87 9.93
N GLY A 145 -10.33 1.82 8.76
CA GLY A 145 -9.05 2.48 8.54
C GLY A 145 -9.16 3.75 7.72
N GLY A 146 -8.02 4.39 7.56
CA GLY A 146 -7.83 5.65 6.87
C GLY A 146 -6.35 6.04 6.88
N PRO A 147 -6.01 7.29 6.56
CA PRO A 147 -4.63 7.76 6.63
C PRO A 147 -4.12 7.69 8.09
N PRO A 148 -2.84 7.39 8.32
CA PRO A 148 -2.24 7.43 9.66
C PRO A 148 -2.42 8.80 10.32
N LYS A 149 -2.52 8.83 11.66
CA LYS A 149 -2.78 10.07 12.41
C LYS A 149 -1.66 11.08 12.25
N GLY A 150 -1.92 12.18 11.54
CA GLY A 150 -0.95 13.23 11.23
C GLY A 150 -0.42 13.17 9.80
N TRP A 151 -0.75 12.11 9.05
CA TRP A 151 -0.54 12.06 7.62
C TRP A 151 -1.63 12.89 6.94
N GLY A 152 -1.22 13.80 6.06
CA GLY A 152 -2.11 14.73 5.36
C GLY A 152 -3.07 14.03 4.40
N GLN A 153 -3.81 14.83 3.64
CA GLN A 153 -4.61 14.30 2.53
C GLN A 153 -3.69 13.68 1.47
N HIS A 154 -4.16 12.61 0.81
CA HIS A 154 -3.40 11.97 -0.26
C HIS A 154 -3.14 12.97 -1.39
N GLU A 155 -1.87 13.17 -1.75
CA GLU A 155 -1.45 14.07 -2.84
C GLU A 155 -2.21 13.75 -4.14
N ASP A 156 -2.39 12.46 -4.46
CA ASP A 156 -3.15 12.03 -5.64
C ASP A 156 -4.63 12.43 -5.58
N CYS A 157 -5.26 12.40 -4.40
CA CYS A 157 -6.64 12.84 -4.24
C CYS A 157 -6.76 14.37 -4.35
N VAL A 158 -5.76 15.09 -3.85
CA VAL A 158 -5.69 16.55 -3.99
C VAL A 158 -5.52 16.91 -5.46
N LEU A 159 -4.61 16.25 -6.17
CA LEU A 159 -4.38 16.47 -7.60
C LEU A 159 -5.66 16.23 -8.42
N ILE A 160 -6.33 15.10 -8.21
CA ILE A 160 -7.61 14.81 -8.90
C ILE A 160 -8.65 15.89 -8.61
N PHE A 161 -8.72 16.38 -7.37
CA PHE A 161 -9.65 17.43 -7.01
C PHE A 161 -9.31 18.76 -7.70
N GLU A 162 -8.04 19.14 -7.73
CA GLU A 162 -7.55 20.34 -8.43
C GLU A 162 -7.84 20.27 -9.94
N GLU A 163 -7.49 19.16 -10.59
CA GLU A 163 -7.74 18.94 -12.02
C GLU A 163 -9.25 19.00 -12.35
N LEU A 164 -10.10 18.45 -11.47
CA LEU A 164 -11.54 18.49 -11.64
C LEU A 164 -12.09 19.92 -11.52
N GLU A 165 -11.56 20.70 -10.59
CA GLU A 165 -11.98 22.09 -10.40
C GLU A 165 -11.53 22.98 -11.58
N GLU A 166 -10.33 22.74 -12.11
CA GLU A 166 -9.85 23.38 -13.35
C GLU A 166 -10.75 23.03 -14.54
N ALA A 167 -11.10 21.75 -14.72
CA ALA A 167 -12.00 21.31 -15.78
C ALA A 167 -13.38 21.97 -15.66
N ARG A 168 -13.90 22.13 -14.44
CA ARG A 168 -15.17 22.81 -14.17
C ARG A 168 -15.13 24.29 -14.53
N SER A 169 -14.06 24.97 -14.14
CA SER A 169 -13.83 26.39 -14.49
C SER A 169 -13.73 26.60 -16.00
N LEU A 170 -13.03 25.70 -16.69
CA LEU A 170 -12.91 25.74 -18.15
C LEU A 170 -14.26 25.51 -18.84
N LEU A 171 -15.05 24.56 -18.36
CA LEU A 171 -16.40 24.29 -18.88
C LEU A 171 -17.28 25.54 -18.78
N GLN A 172 -17.31 26.19 -17.61
CA GLN A 172 -18.10 27.41 -17.42
C GLN A 172 -17.70 28.51 -18.43
N ARG A 173 -16.40 28.70 -18.67
CA ARG A 173 -15.92 29.67 -19.64
C ARG A 173 -16.32 29.33 -21.08
N ILE A 174 -16.33 28.05 -21.43
CA ILE A 174 -16.80 27.60 -22.75
C ILE A 174 -18.30 27.87 -22.90
N GLU A 175 -19.10 27.61 -21.87
CA GLU A 175 -20.54 27.89 -21.88
C GLU A 175 -20.84 29.40 -22.00
N GLU A 176 -20.09 30.25 -21.31
CA GLU A 176 -20.19 31.72 -21.43
C GLU A 176 -19.89 32.17 -22.87
N VAL A 177 -18.81 31.68 -23.48
CA VAL A 177 -18.46 32.02 -24.86
C VAL A 177 -19.52 31.52 -25.84
N LEU A 178 -20.08 30.33 -25.65
CA LEU A 178 -21.15 29.80 -26.51
C LEU A 178 -22.41 30.66 -26.41
N HIS A 179 -22.78 31.10 -25.20
CA HIS A 179 -23.92 31.99 -24.99
C HIS A 179 -23.71 33.37 -25.66
N ASP A 180 -22.48 33.86 -25.73
CA ASP A 180 -22.17 35.14 -26.39
C ASP A 180 -22.15 35.05 -27.93
N VAL A 181 -22.12 33.84 -28.49
CA VAL A 181 -22.06 33.58 -29.95
C VAL A 181 -23.44 33.29 -30.55
N ASP A 182 -24.41 32.87 -29.73
CA ASP A 182 -25.84 32.73 -30.10
C ASP A 182 -26.58 34.09 -30.11
#